data_AF-A0A4Q3V011-F1
#
_entry.id   AF-A0A4Q3V011-F1
#
_cell.length_a   1.000
_cell.length_b   1.000
_cell.length_c   1.000
_cell.angle_alpha   90.00
_cell.angle_beta   90.00
_cell.angle_gamma   90.00
#
_symmetry.space_group_name_H-M   'P 1'
#
loop_
_entity.id
_entity.type
_entity.pdbx_description
1 polymer ?
#
loop_
_entity_poly.entity_id
_entity_poly.type
_entity_poly.pdbx_seq_one_letter_code
_entity_poly.pdbx_strand_id
1 'polypeptide(L)'
;MGSYLRSFGALLPLILGATASADQALVVGIQEYRPLVAASTLGGCVNDANGMADKLKKDGFTVKVLLNADASRTGILGELERLSTVVKPDERFVFYFAGHGRSDPHYALMPSNCTKEGNDITTPTLHEAVKKIPARSRTVILDSCFSGGMSAGEMARGADDFKPRFFDPYSDRSIKFGPVAKPTPATAETAPTGDAGVCYYVAALSNEQALEGTMGDGKRHGLFTYALLSNLEPKEIWGDAHLGVKKSIGAKLQNSGRTQNPSISATYLGAPAFDPPASASAIPPNKTLEEAWNADNPDPRKIALKLIPEQDAVEAGRQIGLEIKVGASGYLVVLGEVDGRIYPFFPASGSATDAAVGKKTIRFPEGEERLFFDGFGADHVKAMLFSSAASAAAVLDALKKSNGQARDLTLARAVNDAPFTARLSMAVSDSLVGGLRLKDLDGLYRKIAGGTGPVEGALLKKLSAASNGYPRGRTWVASTSTKKGAPTRADKEAFLSLLNLAIQYDSLYDEGSMGEKVSKRVRDDLKKKPKGEKLLTLNRALLAELFPEEVNPDDARNR
;
A
#
# COMPACT_ATOMS: atom_id res chain seq x y z
N MET A 1 77.65 21.78 -52.09
CA MET A 1 76.92 20.63 -52.67
C MET A 1 76.86 19.57 -51.59
N GLY A 2 75.74 19.08 -51.07
CA GLY A 2 74.33 19.27 -51.33
C GLY A 2 73.56 18.59 -50.19
N SER A 3 72.41 19.18 -49.87
CA SER A 3 71.38 18.73 -48.94
C SER A 3 70.96 17.26 -49.13
N TYR A 4 70.76 16.53 -48.03
CA TYR A 4 69.71 15.52 -47.92
C TYR A 4 69.09 15.55 -46.52
N LEU A 5 68.11 16.46 -46.34
CA LEU A 5 67.07 16.32 -45.32
C LEU A 5 66.25 15.05 -45.63
N ARG A 6 66.22 14.09 -44.70
CA ARG A 6 65.19 13.04 -44.67
C ARG A 6 64.04 13.54 -43.79
N SER A 7 62.95 13.95 -44.42
CA SER A 7 61.68 14.27 -43.78
C SER A 7 61.14 13.04 -43.03
N PHE A 8 61.03 13.13 -41.71
CA PHE A 8 60.15 12.26 -40.93
C PHE A 8 58.72 12.77 -41.09
N GLY A 9 57.95 12.13 -41.97
CA GLY A 9 56.50 12.26 -41.98
C GLY A 9 55.93 11.51 -40.77
N ALA A 10 55.71 12.22 -39.66
CA ALA A 10 54.92 11.72 -38.55
C ALA A 10 53.45 11.68 -38.98
N LEU A 11 52.99 10.52 -39.44
CA LEU A 11 51.57 10.23 -39.57
C LEU A 11 51.02 10.08 -38.14
N LEU A 12 50.43 11.15 -37.58
CA LEU A 12 49.61 11.05 -36.38
C LEU A 12 48.36 10.24 -36.77
N PRO A 13 48.09 9.05 -36.20
CA PRO A 13 46.77 8.49 -36.30
C PRO A 13 45.84 9.41 -35.51
N LEU A 14 44.90 10.02 -36.22
CA LEU A 14 43.75 10.71 -35.66
C LEU A 14 43.00 9.67 -34.81
N ILE A 15 43.22 9.66 -33.50
CA ILE A 15 42.36 8.92 -32.56
C ILE A 15 41.02 9.64 -32.65
N LEU A 16 40.10 9.12 -33.47
CA LEU A 16 38.69 9.38 -33.28
C LEU A 16 38.40 8.98 -31.84
N GLY A 17 38.23 9.97 -30.97
CA GLY A 17 37.74 9.72 -29.63
C GLY A 17 36.43 8.95 -29.79
N ALA A 18 36.42 7.68 -29.38
CA ALA A 18 35.18 6.97 -29.16
C ALA A 18 34.37 7.87 -28.23
N THR A 19 33.24 8.38 -28.70
CA THR A 19 32.30 9.03 -27.81
C THR A 19 32.01 8.03 -26.71
N ALA A 20 32.39 8.36 -25.48
CA ALA A 20 32.15 7.51 -24.34
C ALA A 20 30.67 7.11 -24.36
N SER A 21 30.39 5.82 -24.43
CA SER A 21 29.01 5.31 -24.32
C SER A 21 28.47 5.76 -22.98
N ALA A 22 27.41 6.56 -23.01
CA ALA A 22 26.75 7.04 -21.82
C ALA A 22 25.42 6.31 -21.71
N ASP A 23 25.14 5.77 -20.53
CA ASP A 23 23.86 5.15 -20.23
C ASP A 23 22.71 6.10 -20.57
N GLN A 24 21.57 5.58 -21.00
CA GLN A 24 20.47 6.42 -21.51
C GLN A 24 19.29 6.40 -20.54
N ALA A 25 18.63 7.55 -20.38
CA ALA A 25 17.41 7.63 -19.61
C ALA A 25 16.33 8.49 -20.27
N LEU A 26 15.09 8.03 -20.14
CA LEU A 26 13.89 8.81 -20.43
C LEU A 26 13.15 9.09 -19.13
N VAL A 27 13.02 10.36 -18.77
CA VAL A 27 12.39 10.82 -17.53
C VAL A 27 11.15 11.62 -17.88
N VAL A 28 10.00 11.18 -17.38
CA VAL A 28 8.68 11.73 -17.70
C VAL A 28 8.02 12.29 -16.44
N GLY A 29 7.54 13.52 -16.49
CA GLY A 29 6.80 14.16 -15.40
C GLY A 29 5.57 14.89 -15.91
N ILE A 30 4.38 14.46 -15.49
CA ILE A 30 3.11 15.03 -15.96
C ILE A 30 2.28 15.48 -14.78
N GLN A 31 2.12 16.79 -14.65
CA GLN A 31 1.28 17.40 -13.63
C GLN A 31 0.06 18.11 -14.22
N GLU A 32 0.12 18.50 -15.50
CA GLU A 32 -0.97 19.15 -16.23
C GLU A 32 -1.61 18.20 -17.25
N TYR A 33 -2.92 17.98 -17.14
CA TYR A 33 -3.71 17.16 -18.05
C TYR A 33 -4.76 18.02 -18.73
N ARG A 34 -4.37 18.93 -19.63
CA ARG A 34 -5.25 19.98 -20.18
C ARG A 34 -6.54 19.49 -20.86
N PRO A 35 -6.60 18.31 -21.53
CA PRO A 35 -7.87 17.75 -22.03
C PRO A 35 -8.84 17.33 -20.91
N LEU A 36 -8.32 17.17 -19.69
CA LEU A 36 -9.06 16.79 -18.50
C LEU A 36 -9.18 17.99 -17.54
N VAL A 37 -10.31 18.05 -16.85
CA VAL A 37 -10.66 19.10 -15.87
C VAL A 37 -9.59 19.30 -14.77
N ALA A 38 -9.50 20.53 -14.21
CA ALA A 38 -8.54 20.95 -13.18
C ALA A 38 -8.42 20.06 -11.91
N ALA A 39 -9.41 19.20 -11.65
CA ALA A 39 -9.33 18.21 -10.56
C ALA A 39 -8.22 17.16 -10.77
N SER A 40 -7.78 16.97 -12.02
CA SER A 40 -6.74 16.01 -12.43
C SER A 40 -5.33 16.59 -12.38
N THR A 41 -5.14 17.82 -11.91
CA THR A 41 -3.82 18.45 -11.83
C THR A 41 -3.04 17.93 -10.62
N LEU A 42 -1.82 17.45 -10.81
CA LEU A 42 -0.89 17.06 -9.74
C LEU A 42 0.06 18.21 -9.40
N GLY A 43 0.70 18.16 -8.23
CA GLY A 43 1.60 19.21 -7.75
C GLY A 43 3.08 18.83 -7.69
N GLY A 44 3.41 17.53 -7.71
CA GLY A 44 4.78 17.08 -7.47
C GLY A 44 5.51 16.44 -8.65
N CYS A 45 4.83 16.11 -9.74
CA CYS A 45 5.41 15.28 -10.80
C CYS A 45 6.57 15.94 -11.55
N VAL A 46 6.54 17.27 -11.75
CA VAL A 46 7.66 17.99 -12.37
C VAL A 46 8.87 18.06 -11.44
N ASN A 47 8.65 18.28 -10.13
CA ASN A 47 9.75 18.30 -9.16
C ASN A 47 10.44 16.93 -9.09
N ASP A 48 9.65 15.87 -9.08
CA ASP A 48 10.13 14.49 -9.06
C ASP A 48 10.93 14.13 -10.32
N ALA A 49 10.40 14.46 -11.50
CA ALA A 49 11.09 14.24 -12.77
C ALA A 49 12.43 14.99 -12.83
N ASN A 50 12.47 16.25 -12.40
CA ASN A 50 13.71 17.02 -12.36
C ASN A 50 14.72 16.41 -11.36
N GLY A 51 14.28 16.04 -10.17
CA GLY A 51 15.12 15.40 -9.16
C GLY A 51 15.72 14.08 -9.64
N MET A 52 14.92 13.24 -10.30
CA MET A 52 15.38 12.00 -10.92
C MET A 52 16.35 12.25 -12.09
N ALA A 53 16.06 13.23 -12.95
CA ALA A 53 16.95 13.58 -14.05
C ALA A 53 18.32 14.05 -13.54
N ASP A 54 18.36 14.89 -12.51
CA ASP A 54 19.59 15.39 -11.93
C ASP A 54 20.39 14.26 -11.26
N LYS A 55 19.71 13.33 -10.59
CA LYS A 55 20.34 12.15 -10.00
C LYS A 55 20.97 11.24 -11.06
N LEU A 56 20.22 10.90 -12.11
CA LEU A 56 20.71 10.07 -13.21
C LEU A 56 21.87 10.73 -13.97
N LYS A 57 21.82 12.04 -14.22
CA LYS A 57 22.94 12.77 -14.84
C LYS A 57 24.21 12.69 -14.01
N LYS A 58 24.12 12.81 -12.67
CA LYS A 58 25.26 12.65 -11.76
C LYS A 58 25.84 11.24 -11.80
N ASP A 59 24.98 10.24 -12.03
CA ASP A 59 25.38 8.83 -12.17
C ASP A 59 25.86 8.49 -13.60
N GLY A 60 26.02 9.48 -14.48
CA GLY A 60 26.62 9.34 -15.81
C GLY A 60 25.64 9.10 -16.96
N PHE A 61 24.33 9.21 -16.72
CA PHE A 61 23.32 9.02 -17.76
C PHE A 61 23.17 10.25 -18.66
N THR A 62 22.98 10.02 -19.95
CA THR A 62 22.37 10.97 -20.87
C THR A 62 20.85 10.92 -20.69
N VAL A 63 20.27 12.01 -20.19
CA VAL A 63 18.85 12.05 -19.80
C VAL A 63 18.03 12.92 -20.75
N LYS A 64 17.01 12.32 -21.40
CA LYS A 64 15.91 13.05 -22.05
C LYS A 64 14.78 13.25 -21.05
N VAL A 65 14.36 14.49 -20.84
CA VAL A 65 13.23 14.83 -19.97
C VAL A 65 12.04 15.25 -20.85
N LEU A 66 10.86 14.69 -20.57
CA LEU A 66 9.57 15.11 -21.15
C LEU A 66 8.65 15.57 -20.02
N LEU A 67 8.21 16.82 -20.06
CA LEU A 67 7.32 17.40 -19.05
C LEU A 67 6.00 17.83 -19.67
N ASN A 68 4.90 17.61 -18.96
CA ASN A 68 3.57 18.10 -19.31
C ASN A 68 3.25 17.89 -20.80
N ALA A 69 3.01 18.96 -21.58
CA ALA A 69 2.62 18.88 -22.98
C ALA A 69 3.59 18.05 -23.86
N ASP A 70 4.89 18.05 -23.54
CA ASP A 70 5.89 17.27 -24.28
C ASP A 70 5.78 15.77 -23.98
N ALA A 71 5.29 15.41 -22.80
CA ALA A 71 5.02 14.04 -22.36
C ALA A 71 3.66 13.52 -22.90
N SER A 72 3.41 13.77 -24.17
CA SER A 72 2.28 13.19 -24.91
C SER A 72 2.53 11.70 -25.21
N ARG A 73 1.48 10.96 -25.57
CA ARG A 73 1.60 9.53 -25.92
C ARG A 73 2.65 9.32 -27.02
N THR A 74 2.59 10.14 -28.07
CA THR A 74 3.53 10.12 -29.18
C THR A 74 4.93 10.53 -28.76
N GLY A 75 5.06 11.55 -27.89
CA GLY A 75 6.36 11.98 -27.36
C GLY A 75 7.07 10.88 -26.57
N ILE A 76 6.35 10.20 -25.67
CA ILE A 76 6.89 9.12 -24.84
C ILE A 76 7.28 7.91 -25.69
N LEU A 77 6.35 7.40 -26.52
CA LEU A 77 6.60 6.19 -27.31
C LEU A 77 7.60 6.43 -28.45
N GLY A 78 7.57 7.62 -29.07
CA GLY A 78 8.54 8.00 -30.09
C GLY A 78 9.96 8.10 -29.54
N GLU A 79 10.13 8.56 -28.30
CA GLU A 79 11.45 8.58 -27.66
C GLU A 79 11.93 7.17 -27.27
N LEU A 80 11.04 6.29 -26.79
CA LEU A 80 11.37 4.87 -26.57
C LEU A 80 11.76 4.16 -27.88
N GLU A 81 11.07 4.44 -28.98
CA GLU A 81 11.42 3.93 -30.31
C GLU A 81 12.79 4.45 -30.75
N ARG A 82 13.06 5.75 -30.63
CA ARG A 82 14.37 6.33 -30.91
C ARG A 82 15.47 5.64 -30.08
N LEU A 83 15.25 5.47 -28.79
CA LEU A 83 16.18 4.81 -27.87
C LEU A 83 16.44 3.34 -28.25
N SER A 84 15.45 2.63 -28.79
CA SER A 84 15.65 1.26 -29.29
C SER A 84 16.66 1.17 -30.44
N THR A 85 16.95 2.29 -31.12
CA THR A 85 17.92 2.35 -32.23
C THR A 85 19.27 2.93 -31.87
N VAL A 86 19.38 3.71 -30.79
CA VAL A 86 20.61 4.43 -30.42
C VAL A 86 21.33 3.85 -29.21
N VAL A 87 20.61 3.15 -28.33
CA VAL A 87 21.19 2.53 -27.13
C VAL A 87 22.05 1.35 -27.57
N LYS A 88 23.24 1.21 -26.98
CA LYS A 88 24.16 0.10 -27.26
C LYS A 88 23.98 -1.06 -26.30
N PRO A 89 24.33 -2.30 -26.70
CA PRO A 89 24.15 -3.49 -25.86
C PRO A 89 24.88 -3.47 -24.51
N ASP A 90 25.96 -2.71 -24.39
CA ASP A 90 26.75 -2.56 -23.17
C ASP A 90 26.26 -1.43 -22.25
N GLU A 91 25.30 -0.61 -22.68
CA GLU A 91 24.72 0.51 -21.91
C GLU A 91 23.56 0.06 -21.02
N ARG A 92 23.27 0.85 -19.98
CA ARG A 92 22.08 0.75 -19.14
C ARG A 92 21.00 1.70 -19.66
N PHE A 93 19.74 1.30 -19.49
CA PHE A 93 18.58 2.11 -19.81
C PHE A 93 17.68 2.31 -18.59
N VAL A 94 17.23 3.55 -18.37
CA VAL A 94 16.23 3.89 -17.35
C VAL A 94 15.02 4.59 -17.96
N PHE A 95 13.83 4.08 -17.71
CA PHE A 95 12.57 4.79 -17.91
C PHE A 95 12.01 5.20 -16.55
N TYR A 96 11.71 6.48 -16.37
CA TYR A 96 11.06 7.02 -15.19
C TYR A 96 9.77 7.73 -15.57
N PHE A 97 8.70 7.50 -14.81
CA PHE A 97 7.43 8.18 -14.98
C PHE A 97 6.84 8.64 -13.65
N ALA A 98 6.47 9.92 -13.56
CA ALA A 98 5.61 10.47 -12.52
C ALA A 98 4.36 11.11 -13.13
N GLY A 99 3.19 10.67 -12.70
CA GLY A 99 1.92 11.16 -13.23
C GLY A 99 0.74 10.30 -12.78
N HIS A 100 -0.41 10.48 -13.42
CA HIS A 100 -1.58 9.67 -13.19
C HIS A 100 -1.47 8.31 -13.88
N GLY A 101 -1.98 7.28 -13.20
CA GLY A 101 -2.41 6.04 -13.83
C GLY A 101 -3.92 5.87 -13.74
N ARG A 102 -4.46 4.94 -14.53
CA ARG A 102 -5.87 4.55 -14.52
C ARG A 102 -6.02 3.03 -14.61
N SER A 103 -7.17 2.51 -14.19
CA SER A 103 -7.44 1.07 -14.07
C SER A 103 -8.59 0.54 -14.95
N ASP A 104 -9.31 1.40 -15.66
CA ASP A 104 -10.49 1.04 -16.46
C ASP A 104 -10.38 1.67 -17.87
N PRO A 105 -10.48 0.89 -18.97
CA PRO A 105 -10.66 -0.58 -19.04
C PRO A 105 -9.40 -1.41 -18.78
N HIS A 106 -8.22 -0.77 -18.70
CA HIS A 106 -6.93 -1.46 -18.51
C HIS A 106 -5.99 -0.64 -17.62
N TYR A 107 -5.00 -1.31 -17.03
CA TYR A 107 -3.91 -0.65 -16.29
C TYR A 107 -2.97 0.10 -17.24
N ALA A 108 -2.97 1.42 -17.12
CA ALA A 108 -2.21 2.27 -18.03
C ALA A 108 -1.66 3.54 -17.37
N LEU A 109 -0.52 4.00 -17.91
CA LEU A 109 0.01 5.34 -17.69
C LEU A 109 -0.78 6.33 -18.52
N MET A 110 -1.09 7.50 -17.95
CA MET A 110 -1.77 8.58 -18.64
C MET A 110 -0.77 9.61 -19.17
N PRO A 111 -0.56 9.72 -20.50
CA PRO A 111 0.18 10.80 -21.10
C PRO A 111 -0.57 12.14 -20.94
N SER A 112 0.10 13.27 -21.18
CA SER A 112 -0.51 14.59 -20.97
C SER A 112 -1.69 14.89 -21.90
N ASN A 113 -1.75 14.21 -23.04
CA ASN A 113 -2.83 14.27 -24.00
C ASN A 113 -3.79 13.07 -23.93
N CYS A 114 -3.83 12.36 -22.80
CA CYS A 114 -4.87 11.36 -22.55
C CYS A 114 -6.26 12.00 -22.61
N THR A 115 -7.27 11.22 -22.98
CA THR A 115 -8.68 11.63 -22.96
C THR A 115 -9.47 10.72 -22.02
N LYS A 116 -10.72 11.09 -21.77
CA LYS A 116 -11.62 10.24 -20.99
C LYS A 116 -11.76 8.85 -21.64
N GLU A 117 -11.78 8.82 -22.97
CA GLU A 117 -11.98 7.64 -23.83
C GLU A 117 -10.69 6.85 -24.12
N GLY A 118 -9.49 7.34 -23.75
CA GLY A 118 -8.24 6.59 -23.89
C GLY A 118 -7.02 7.45 -24.22
N ASN A 119 -6.20 6.99 -25.17
CA ASN A 119 -4.87 7.53 -25.50
C ASN A 119 -3.81 7.32 -24.40
N ASP A 120 -4.00 6.27 -23.61
CA ASP A 120 -3.09 5.86 -22.55
C ASP A 120 -1.96 4.95 -23.08
N ILE A 121 -0.96 4.70 -22.23
CA ILE A 121 0.11 3.72 -22.47
C ILE A 121 -0.12 2.54 -21.53
N THR A 122 -0.65 1.44 -22.06
CA THR A 122 -0.90 0.22 -21.29
C THR A 122 0.41 -0.42 -20.83
N THR A 123 0.34 -1.20 -19.75
CA THR A 123 1.50 -1.94 -19.24
C THR A 123 2.15 -2.84 -20.32
N PRO A 124 1.41 -3.64 -21.12
CA PRO A 124 2.02 -4.40 -22.22
C PRO A 124 2.68 -3.52 -23.28
N THR A 125 2.06 -2.38 -23.63
CA THR A 125 2.64 -1.44 -24.60
C THR A 125 3.98 -0.89 -24.11
N LEU A 126 4.05 -0.48 -22.84
CA LEU A 126 5.28 0.01 -22.23
C LEU A 126 6.34 -1.09 -22.18
N HIS A 127 5.96 -2.30 -21.74
CA HIS A 127 6.87 -3.44 -21.65
C HIS A 127 7.50 -3.76 -23.00
N GLU A 128 6.70 -3.88 -24.05
CA GLU A 128 7.18 -4.19 -25.41
C GLU A 128 8.08 -3.09 -25.97
N ALA A 129 7.78 -1.81 -25.69
CA ALA A 129 8.65 -0.71 -26.09
C ALA A 129 10.01 -0.75 -25.37
N VAL A 130 10.02 -0.97 -24.05
CA VAL A 130 11.26 -1.06 -23.25
C VAL A 130 12.08 -2.30 -23.63
N LYS A 131 11.44 -3.43 -23.90
CA LYS A 131 12.11 -4.69 -24.25
C LYS A 131 12.91 -4.60 -25.56
N LYS A 132 12.48 -3.77 -26.50
CA LYS A 132 13.19 -3.51 -27.77
C LYS A 132 14.51 -2.77 -27.60
N ILE A 133 14.73 -2.11 -26.46
CA ILE A 133 15.97 -1.42 -26.17
C ILE A 133 17.06 -2.46 -25.86
N PRO A 134 18.19 -2.49 -26.60
CA PRO A 134 19.17 -3.58 -26.51
C PRO A 134 20.09 -3.51 -25.28
N ALA A 135 19.86 -2.57 -24.36
CA ALA A 135 20.65 -2.34 -23.16
C ALA A 135 20.91 -3.62 -22.33
N ARG A 136 22.12 -3.73 -21.74
CA ARG A 136 22.48 -4.83 -20.81
C ARG A 136 21.58 -4.87 -19.57
N SER A 137 20.98 -3.74 -19.21
CA SER A 137 20.03 -3.61 -18.11
C SER A 137 18.99 -2.54 -18.43
N ARG A 138 17.72 -2.83 -18.12
CA ARG A 138 16.59 -1.92 -18.29
C ARG A 138 15.89 -1.76 -16.95
N THR A 139 15.77 -0.53 -16.47
CA THR A 139 15.04 -0.21 -15.24
C THR A 139 13.84 0.67 -15.57
N VAL A 140 12.66 0.30 -15.08
CA VAL A 140 11.40 1.00 -15.24
C VAL A 140 10.92 1.43 -13.86
N ILE A 141 10.94 2.73 -13.59
CA ILE A 141 10.55 3.34 -12.32
C ILE A 141 9.24 4.09 -12.50
N LEU A 142 8.25 3.75 -11.69
CA LEU A 142 6.86 4.16 -11.90
C LEU A 142 6.27 4.77 -10.64
N ASP A 143 6.17 6.11 -10.61
CA ASP A 143 5.49 6.89 -9.58
C ASP A 143 4.08 7.32 -10.03
N SER A 144 3.24 6.31 -10.22
CA SER A 144 1.82 6.45 -10.56
C SER A 144 1.01 5.26 -10.00
N CYS A 145 -0.30 5.42 -9.84
CA CYS A 145 -1.16 4.31 -9.43
C CYS A 145 -1.36 3.33 -10.61
N PHE A 146 -0.74 2.15 -10.55
CA PHE A 146 -0.92 1.04 -11.50
C PHE A 146 -1.98 0.01 -11.06
N SER A 147 -2.64 0.32 -9.96
CA SER A 147 -3.45 -0.56 -9.17
C SER A 147 -4.92 -0.27 -9.41
N GLY A 148 -5.72 -1.31 -9.59
CA GLY A 148 -7.17 -1.26 -9.38
C GLY A 148 -7.50 -1.12 -7.89
N GLY A 149 -6.52 -0.71 -7.09
CA GLY A 149 -6.64 -0.45 -5.67
C GLY A 149 -7.86 0.40 -5.47
N MET A 150 -8.64 -0.02 -4.46
CA MET A 150 -9.96 0.50 -4.13
C MET A 150 -10.09 1.90 -4.70
N SER A 151 -11.08 2.09 -5.58
CA SER A 151 -11.72 3.40 -5.68
C SER A 151 -12.10 3.72 -4.24
N ALA A 152 -11.17 4.35 -3.52
CA ALA A 152 -11.37 4.80 -2.18
C ALA A 152 -12.43 5.84 -2.41
N GLY A 153 -13.68 5.41 -2.25
CA GLY A 153 -14.79 6.31 -2.16
C GLY A 153 -14.34 7.37 -1.18
N GLU A 154 -14.09 8.56 -1.70
CA GLU A 154 -13.89 9.77 -0.92
C GLU A 154 -12.72 9.83 0.07
N MET A 155 -11.62 9.09 -0.09
CA MET A 155 -10.34 9.50 0.54
C MET A 155 -9.70 10.75 -0.12
N ALA A 156 -10.44 11.39 -1.05
CA ALA A 156 -10.11 12.66 -1.68
C ALA A 156 -10.82 13.87 -1.04
N ARG A 157 -11.46 13.73 0.14
CA ARG A 157 -12.20 14.83 0.78
C ARG A 157 -11.83 15.10 2.25
N GLY A 158 -10.67 14.61 2.71
CA GLY A 158 -10.07 15.02 3.98
C GLY A 158 -9.21 16.26 3.80
N ALA A 159 -9.15 17.13 4.82
CA ALA A 159 -8.33 18.35 4.87
C ALA A 159 -6.81 18.07 5.00
N ASP A 160 -6.31 16.99 4.42
CA ASP A 160 -4.90 16.58 4.49
C ASP A 160 -4.12 16.93 3.20
N ASP A 161 -2.80 16.94 3.30
CA ASP A 161 -1.88 17.38 2.23
C ASP A 161 -1.64 16.30 1.14
N PHE A 162 -2.20 15.10 1.31
CA PHE A 162 -1.96 13.96 0.44
C PHE A 162 -2.97 13.87 -0.72
N LYS A 163 -2.46 13.73 -1.94
CA LYS A 163 -3.28 13.56 -3.15
C LYS A 163 -2.86 12.28 -3.90
N PRO A 164 -3.81 11.41 -4.30
CA PRO A 164 -3.48 10.23 -5.07
C PRO A 164 -3.10 10.56 -6.52
N ARG A 165 -2.13 9.81 -7.06
CA ARG A 165 -1.68 9.83 -8.46
C ARG A 165 -2.51 8.88 -9.32
N PHE A 166 -3.83 8.97 -9.18
CA PHE A 166 -4.83 8.17 -9.87
C PHE A 166 -5.94 9.05 -10.45
N PHE A 167 -6.48 8.67 -11.61
CA PHE A 167 -7.64 9.33 -12.21
C PHE A 167 -8.74 8.31 -12.55
N ASP A 168 -9.96 8.59 -12.07
CA ASP A 168 -11.18 7.84 -12.40
C ASP A 168 -12.08 8.65 -13.35
N PRO A 169 -12.28 8.22 -14.61
CA PRO A 169 -13.15 8.91 -15.57
C PRO A 169 -14.65 8.76 -15.29
N TYR A 170 -15.06 7.75 -14.51
CA TYR A 170 -16.45 7.36 -14.28
C TYR A 170 -16.96 7.73 -12.88
N SER A 171 -16.11 8.29 -12.03
CA SER A 171 -16.56 9.03 -10.85
C SER A 171 -17.27 10.30 -11.34
N ASP A 172 -18.53 10.14 -11.75
CA ASP A 172 -19.40 11.25 -12.07
C ASP A 172 -19.36 12.25 -10.91
N ARG A 173 -19.17 13.53 -11.22
CA ARG A 173 -19.14 14.60 -10.20
C ARG A 173 -20.52 14.81 -9.58
N SER A 174 -21.53 14.06 -10.03
CA SER A 174 -22.85 13.96 -9.42
C SER A 174 -22.80 12.99 -8.24
N ILE A 175 -23.11 13.51 -7.06
CA ILE A 175 -23.24 12.74 -5.83
C ILE A 175 -24.43 11.77 -5.99
N LYS A 176 -24.16 10.53 -6.39
CA LYS A 176 -25.09 9.40 -6.29
C LYS A 176 -24.40 8.26 -5.55
N PHE A 177 -24.78 8.05 -4.29
CA PHE A 177 -24.24 6.98 -3.46
C PHE A 177 -25.14 5.75 -3.50
N GLY A 178 -24.56 4.65 -3.98
CA GLY A 178 -25.10 3.29 -4.05
C GLY A 178 -23.97 2.38 -4.55
N PRO A 179 -24.08 1.03 -4.51
CA PRO A 179 -23.11 0.19 -5.19
C PRO A 179 -23.13 0.57 -6.67
N VAL A 180 -22.05 1.18 -7.15
CA VAL A 180 -21.80 1.23 -8.59
C VAL A 180 -21.68 -0.23 -9.00
N ALA A 181 -22.59 -0.71 -9.85
CA ALA A 181 -22.39 -1.97 -10.52
C ALA A 181 -21.12 -1.81 -11.36
N LYS A 182 -19.95 -2.16 -10.79
CA LYS A 182 -18.72 -2.23 -11.56
C LYS A 182 -18.84 -3.44 -12.47
N PRO A 183 -18.64 -3.30 -13.79
CA PRO A 183 -18.40 -4.44 -14.65
C PRO A 183 -17.20 -5.20 -14.08
N THR A 184 -17.34 -6.51 -13.92
CA THR A 184 -16.25 -7.42 -13.60
C THR A 184 -15.11 -7.16 -14.58
N PRO A 185 -13.88 -6.79 -14.15
CA PRO A 185 -12.75 -6.73 -15.05
C PRO A 185 -12.59 -8.10 -15.70
N ALA A 186 -12.62 -8.14 -17.03
CA ALA A 186 -12.23 -9.32 -17.77
C ALA A 186 -10.75 -9.56 -17.49
N THR A 187 -10.45 -10.58 -16.68
CA THR A 187 -9.11 -11.06 -16.31
C THR A 187 -8.21 -10.01 -15.65
N ALA A 188 -7.88 -10.20 -14.37
CA ALA A 188 -6.84 -9.44 -13.68
C ALA A 188 -5.50 -9.62 -14.42
N GLU A 189 -5.14 -8.67 -15.28
CA GLU A 189 -3.77 -8.55 -15.77
C GLU A 189 -2.89 -8.25 -14.56
N THR A 190 -1.95 -9.16 -14.29
CA THR A 190 -0.98 -9.02 -13.22
C THR A 190 -0.04 -7.86 -13.55
N ALA A 191 0.31 -7.05 -12.56
CA ALA A 191 1.40 -6.09 -12.67
C ALA A 191 2.63 -6.81 -13.27
N PRO A 192 3.43 -6.15 -14.13
CA PRO A 192 4.48 -6.82 -14.88
C PRO A 192 5.49 -7.41 -13.90
N THR A 193 5.49 -8.74 -13.79
CA THR A 193 6.53 -9.47 -13.07
C THR A 193 7.79 -9.41 -13.92
N GLY A 194 8.88 -8.85 -13.41
CA GLY A 194 10.11 -8.67 -14.18
C GLY A 194 10.56 -9.96 -14.85
N ASP A 195 10.52 -9.98 -16.19
CA ASP A 195 11.20 -10.98 -17.00
C ASP A 195 12.71 -10.82 -16.85
N ALA A 196 13.49 -11.87 -17.16
CA ALA A 196 14.95 -11.81 -17.17
C ALA A 196 15.45 -10.70 -18.12
N GLY A 197 15.71 -9.50 -17.57
CA GLY A 197 16.22 -8.35 -18.32
C GLY A 197 15.53 -7.01 -18.09
N VAL A 198 14.42 -6.93 -17.34
CA VAL A 198 13.77 -5.64 -16.97
C VAL A 198 13.47 -5.58 -15.46
N CYS A 199 13.98 -4.55 -14.80
CA CYS A 199 13.68 -4.22 -13.40
C CYS A 199 12.49 -3.24 -13.35
N TYR A 200 11.35 -3.68 -12.83
CA TYR A 200 10.26 -2.78 -12.44
C TYR A 200 10.42 -2.35 -11.00
N TYR A 201 10.36 -1.04 -10.74
CA TYR A 201 10.25 -0.45 -9.41
C TYR A 201 9.04 0.50 -9.38
N VAL A 202 7.96 0.04 -8.76
CA VAL A 202 6.66 0.73 -8.72
C VAL A 202 6.39 1.35 -7.35
N ALA A 203 5.70 2.49 -7.34
CA ALA A 203 5.45 3.29 -6.14
C ALA A 203 4.44 2.72 -5.15
N ALA A 204 3.57 1.81 -5.59
CA ALA A 204 2.49 1.22 -4.79
C ALA A 204 2.17 -0.20 -5.26
N LEU A 205 1.65 -1.03 -4.36
CA LEU A 205 1.08 -2.34 -4.66
C LEU A 205 -0.21 -2.22 -5.47
N SER A 206 -0.62 -3.32 -6.12
CA SER A 206 -1.81 -3.40 -6.99
C SER A 206 -3.14 -3.08 -6.30
N ASN A 207 -3.16 -2.98 -4.97
CA ASN A 207 -4.31 -2.63 -4.16
C ASN A 207 -4.14 -1.31 -3.37
N GLU A 208 -3.05 -0.57 -3.56
CA GLU A 208 -2.72 0.65 -2.82
C GLU A 208 -2.58 1.87 -3.75
N GLN A 209 -2.51 3.08 -3.20
CA GLN A 209 -2.35 4.32 -3.98
C GLN A 209 -0.92 4.85 -3.90
N ALA A 210 -0.38 5.30 -5.03
CA ALA A 210 0.74 6.21 -5.06
C ALA A 210 0.26 7.62 -4.72
N LEU A 211 0.90 8.26 -3.75
CA LEU A 211 0.49 9.55 -3.19
C LEU A 211 1.54 10.63 -3.48
N GLU A 212 1.08 11.88 -3.59
CA GLU A 212 1.93 13.06 -3.48
C GLU A 212 1.52 13.94 -2.28
N GLY A 213 2.49 14.63 -1.72
CA GLY A 213 2.31 15.57 -0.62
C GLY A 213 3.50 16.53 -0.52
N THR A 214 3.41 17.48 0.37
CA THR A 214 4.48 18.44 0.71
C THR A 214 5.55 17.76 1.55
N MET A 215 6.80 17.86 1.13
CA MET A 215 7.95 17.20 1.76
C MET A 215 8.77 18.16 2.63
N GLY A 216 9.86 17.66 3.21
CA GLY A 216 10.72 18.42 4.12
C GLY A 216 11.37 19.65 3.49
N ASP A 217 11.42 19.73 2.15
CA ASP A 217 11.90 20.89 1.40
C ASP A 217 10.81 21.92 1.08
N GLY A 218 9.59 21.73 1.60
CA GLY A 218 8.45 22.62 1.41
C GLY A 218 7.80 22.52 0.02
N LYS A 219 8.24 21.60 -0.84
CA LYS A 219 7.66 21.39 -2.17
C LYS A 219 6.78 20.15 -2.18
N ARG A 220 5.83 20.10 -3.11
CA ARG A 220 5.06 18.89 -3.39
C ARG A 220 5.91 17.91 -4.19
N HIS A 221 5.87 16.64 -3.78
CA HIS A 221 6.55 15.51 -4.40
C HIS A 221 5.71 14.25 -4.26
N GLY A 222 6.00 13.25 -5.09
CA GLY A 222 5.56 11.88 -4.88
C GLY A 222 6.27 11.33 -3.65
N LEU A 223 5.53 10.68 -2.76
CA LEU A 223 6.11 10.07 -1.56
C LEU A 223 7.19 9.06 -1.94
N PHE A 224 6.93 8.30 -3.00
CA PHE A 224 7.87 7.33 -3.53
C PHE A 224 9.13 7.98 -4.11
N THR A 225 8.99 8.93 -5.05
CA THR A 225 10.17 9.53 -5.67
C THR A 225 11.02 10.31 -4.65
N TYR A 226 10.40 11.07 -3.75
CA TYR A 226 11.15 11.79 -2.73
C TYR A 226 11.95 10.85 -1.82
N ALA A 227 11.30 9.75 -1.38
CA ALA A 227 11.97 8.72 -0.61
C ALA A 227 13.07 8.01 -1.41
N LEU A 228 12.84 7.71 -2.68
CA LEU A 228 13.83 7.07 -3.55
C LEU A 228 15.07 7.93 -3.74
N LEU A 229 14.90 9.21 -4.08
CA LEU A 229 16.03 10.13 -4.26
C LEU A 229 16.84 10.32 -2.97
N SER A 230 16.21 10.18 -1.81
CA SER A 230 16.86 10.31 -0.50
C SER A 230 17.62 9.04 -0.05
N ASN A 231 17.35 7.89 -0.68
CA ASN A 231 17.89 6.60 -0.27
C ASN A 231 18.67 5.88 -1.41
N LEU A 232 18.89 6.55 -2.55
CA LEU A 232 19.56 5.97 -3.71
C LEU A 232 20.94 6.60 -3.89
N GLU A 233 21.97 6.06 -3.25
CA GLU A 233 23.35 6.51 -3.47
C GLU A 233 23.96 5.89 -4.74
N PRO A 234 25.06 6.44 -5.29
CA PRO A 234 25.75 5.83 -6.42
C PRO A 234 26.19 4.39 -6.10
N LYS A 235 25.80 3.43 -6.95
CA LYS A 235 26.06 1.98 -6.78
C LYS A 235 25.38 1.34 -5.56
N GLU A 236 24.38 2.00 -4.98
CA GLU A 236 23.55 1.43 -3.91
C GLU A 236 22.95 0.09 -4.34
N ILE A 237 22.80 -0.85 -3.42
CA ILE A 237 22.10 -2.11 -3.71
C ILE A 237 20.60 -1.84 -3.68
N TRP A 238 19.88 -2.31 -4.70
CA TRP A 238 18.45 -2.04 -4.82
C TRP A 238 17.64 -2.43 -3.58
N GLY A 239 17.99 -3.52 -2.91
CA GLY A 239 17.35 -3.97 -1.67
C GLY A 239 17.54 -3.02 -0.50
N ASP A 240 18.69 -2.36 -0.40
CA ASP A 240 18.99 -1.43 0.69
C ASP A 240 18.30 -0.09 0.44
N ALA A 241 18.38 0.42 -0.80
CA ALA A 241 17.57 1.56 -1.26
C ALA A 241 16.08 1.31 -1.01
N HIS A 242 15.57 0.12 -1.38
CA HIS A 242 14.17 -0.23 -1.23
C HIS A 242 13.70 -0.23 0.23
N LEU A 243 14.52 -0.74 1.15
CA LEU A 243 14.25 -0.68 2.57
C LEU A 243 14.19 0.76 3.09
N GLY A 244 15.17 1.59 2.69
CA GLY A 244 15.20 3.00 3.02
C GLY A 244 13.95 3.74 2.54
N VAL A 245 13.53 3.48 1.30
CA VAL A 245 12.30 4.03 0.73
C VAL A 245 11.07 3.64 1.55
N LYS A 246 10.91 2.36 1.88
CA LYS A 246 9.76 1.88 2.70
C LYS A 246 9.73 2.58 4.05
N LYS A 247 10.88 2.72 4.71
CA LYS A 247 11.00 3.42 5.99
C LYS A 247 10.61 4.90 5.87
N SER A 248 11.10 5.61 4.85
CA SER A 248 10.77 7.02 4.63
C SER A 248 9.29 7.25 4.37
N ILE A 249 8.66 6.40 3.53
CA ILE A 249 7.22 6.49 3.24
C ILE A 249 6.40 6.16 4.49
N GLY A 250 6.75 5.08 5.20
CA GLY A 250 6.08 4.69 6.45
C GLY A 250 6.13 5.79 7.51
N ALA A 251 7.27 6.45 7.68
CA ALA A 251 7.41 7.59 8.59
C ALA A 251 6.54 8.78 8.15
N LYS A 252 6.48 9.10 6.85
CA LYS A 252 5.65 10.20 6.33
C LYS A 252 4.15 9.93 6.49
N LEU A 253 3.74 8.68 6.38
CA LEU A 253 2.35 8.25 6.50
C LEU A 253 1.97 7.86 7.93
N GLN A 254 2.92 7.87 8.87
CA GLN A 254 2.68 7.56 10.26
C GLN A 254 1.57 8.49 10.80
N ASN A 255 0.42 7.90 11.15
CA ASN A 255 -0.80 8.57 11.61
C ASN A 255 -1.72 9.19 10.53
N SER A 256 -1.50 8.93 9.24
CA SER A 256 -2.37 9.44 8.17
C SER A 256 -3.59 8.57 7.89
N GLY A 257 -3.62 7.32 8.39
CA GLY A 257 -4.59 6.31 7.96
C GLY A 257 -4.40 5.82 6.52
N ARG A 258 -3.40 6.35 5.81
CA ARG A 258 -3.05 5.97 4.42
C ARG A 258 -1.83 5.04 4.41
N THR A 259 -1.75 4.22 3.38
CA THR A 259 -0.57 3.38 3.10
C THR A 259 -0.12 3.48 1.67
N GLN A 260 1.19 3.33 1.52
CA GLN A 260 1.85 3.21 0.24
C GLN A 260 3.08 2.32 0.41
N ASN A 261 3.06 1.16 -0.23
CA ASN A 261 4.13 0.18 -0.23
C ASN A 261 4.69 0.07 -1.65
N PRO A 262 5.90 0.57 -1.90
CA PRO A 262 6.53 0.39 -3.19
C PRO A 262 6.95 -1.08 -3.37
N SER A 263 7.10 -1.52 -4.62
CA SER A 263 7.50 -2.89 -4.97
C SER A 263 8.55 -2.87 -6.06
N ILE A 264 9.54 -3.74 -5.95
CA ILE A 264 10.62 -3.90 -6.94
C ILE A 264 10.71 -5.36 -7.40
N SER A 265 11.13 -5.56 -8.65
CA SER A 265 11.38 -6.89 -9.20
C SER A 265 12.36 -7.67 -8.32
N ALA A 266 11.90 -8.80 -7.76
CA ALA A 266 12.64 -9.55 -6.74
C ALA A 266 14.05 -9.97 -7.18
N THR A 267 14.21 -10.31 -8.47
CA THR A 267 15.51 -10.69 -9.06
C THR A 267 16.55 -9.58 -8.99
N TYR A 268 16.13 -8.31 -8.92
CA TYR A 268 17.00 -7.15 -8.87
C TYR A 268 17.33 -6.67 -7.46
N LEU A 269 16.69 -7.19 -6.40
CA LEU A 269 16.95 -6.76 -5.02
C LEU A 269 18.41 -6.87 -4.59
N GLY A 270 19.13 -7.89 -5.07
CA GLY A 270 20.56 -8.08 -4.78
C GLY A 270 21.49 -7.40 -5.78
N ALA A 271 20.96 -6.71 -6.80
CA ALA A 271 21.76 -6.06 -7.82
C ALA A 271 22.14 -4.63 -7.39
N PRO A 272 23.33 -4.13 -7.80
CA PRO A 272 23.60 -2.70 -7.78
C PRO A 272 22.55 -1.96 -8.60
N ALA A 273 22.19 -0.77 -8.15
CA ALA A 273 21.17 0.05 -8.80
C ALA A 273 21.48 0.25 -10.28
N PHE A 274 20.46 0.01 -11.12
CA PHE A 274 20.50 0.07 -12.58
C PHE A 274 21.33 -1.00 -13.30
N ASP A 275 22.09 -1.84 -12.60
CA ASP A 275 22.84 -2.94 -13.20
C ASP A 275 22.02 -4.25 -13.22
N PRO A 276 22.33 -5.19 -14.13
CA PRO A 276 21.63 -6.46 -14.15
C PRO A 276 22.00 -7.27 -12.90
N PRO A 277 21.12 -8.17 -12.43
CA PRO A 277 21.48 -9.05 -11.34
C PRO A 277 22.67 -9.92 -11.74
N ALA A 278 23.65 -10.04 -10.84
CA ALA A 278 24.67 -11.07 -10.97
C ALA A 278 24.00 -12.45 -11.00
N SER A 279 24.67 -13.46 -11.58
CA SER A 279 24.24 -14.85 -11.46
C SER A 279 24.11 -15.20 -9.97
N ALA A 280 22.88 -15.15 -9.46
CA ALA A 280 22.48 -15.38 -8.06
C ALA A 280 23.61 -15.14 -7.04
N SER A 281 24.04 -13.90 -6.85
CA SER A 281 24.84 -13.59 -5.66
C SER A 281 23.98 -13.81 -4.43
N ALA A 282 24.44 -14.72 -3.56
CA ALA A 282 23.82 -15.01 -2.29
C ALA A 282 23.60 -13.71 -1.49
N ILE A 283 22.40 -13.58 -0.93
CA ILE A 283 22.05 -12.46 -0.04
C ILE A 283 23.07 -12.43 1.11
N PRO A 284 23.62 -11.27 1.47
CA PRO A 284 24.56 -11.18 2.59
C PRO A 284 23.91 -11.78 3.85
N PRO A 285 24.60 -12.69 4.57
CA PRO A 285 24.14 -13.16 5.86
C PRO A 285 24.03 -11.96 6.82
N ASN A 286 23.05 -11.98 7.74
CA ASN A 286 22.82 -11.05 8.86
C ASN A 286 21.62 -10.07 8.79
N LYS A 287 20.63 -10.26 7.92
CA LYS A 287 19.44 -9.38 7.92
C LYS A 287 18.60 -9.43 9.20
N THR A 288 18.00 -8.30 9.58
CA THR A 288 17.09 -8.15 10.73
C THR A 288 15.68 -8.68 10.44
N LEU A 289 14.86 -8.94 11.47
CA LEU A 289 13.45 -9.34 11.26
C LEU A 289 12.62 -8.20 10.61
N GLU A 290 12.94 -6.94 10.90
CA GLU A 290 12.34 -5.79 10.23
C GLU A 290 12.69 -5.77 8.72
N GLU A 291 13.93 -6.12 8.38
CA GLU A 291 14.35 -6.27 6.98
C GLU A 291 13.65 -7.44 6.28
N ALA A 292 13.44 -8.58 6.95
CA ALA A 292 12.70 -9.71 6.40
C ALA A 292 11.19 -9.41 6.24
N TRP A 293 10.61 -8.67 7.19
CA TRP A 293 9.24 -8.15 7.12
C TRP A 293 9.08 -7.18 5.94
N ASN A 294 10.10 -6.36 5.65
CA ASN A 294 10.07 -5.39 4.57
C ASN A 294 10.55 -5.93 3.21
N ALA A 295 11.30 -7.03 3.15
CA ALA A 295 11.77 -7.62 1.90
C ALA A 295 10.63 -8.33 1.15
N ASP A 296 10.29 -7.88 -0.06
CA ASP A 296 9.27 -8.52 -0.89
C ASP A 296 9.93 -9.43 -1.95
N ASN A 297 9.72 -10.73 -1.84
CA ASN A 297 10.17 -11.76 -2.78
C ASN A 297 8.98 -12.62 -3.27
N PRO A 298 8.05 -12.03 -4.06
CA PRO A 298 6.85 -12.72 -4.49
C PRO A 298 7.13 -13.79 -5.55
N ASP A 299 6.63 -15.01 -5.32
CA ASP A 299 6.40 -16.00 -6.38
C ASP A 299 5.00 -16.61 -6.15
N PRO A 300 3.96 -16.17 -6.89
CA PRO A 300 2.58 -16.63 -6.69
C PRO A 300 2.40 -18.13 -6.99
N ARG A 301 3.37 -18.78 -7.65
CA ARG A 301 3.38 -20.24 -7.85
C ARG A 301 3.88 -20.98 -6.63
N LYS A 302 4.63 -20.32 -5.74
CA LYS A 302 5.20 -20.88 -4.51
C LYS A 302 4.37 -20.51 -3.30
N ILE A 303 3.91 -19.27 -3.21
CA ILE A 303 3.02 -18.79 -2.15
C ILE A 303 2.11 -17.69 -2.69
N ALA A 304 0.81 -17.80 -2.42
CA ALA A 304 -0.16 -16.75 -2.71
C ALA A 304 -1.07 -16.53 -1.50
N LEU A 305 -1.50 -15.29 -1.32
CA LEU A 305 -2.32 -14.84 -0.20
C LEU A 305 -3.50 -14.06 -0.77
N LYS A 306 -4.72 -14.36 -0.33
CA LYS A 306 -5.92 -13.62 -0.73
C LYS A 306 -6.98 -13.61 0.36
N LEU A 307 -7.90 -12.66 0.27
CA LEU A 307 -9.10 -12.62 1.11
C LEU A 307 -10.19 -13.53 0.56
N ILE A 308 -11.05 -14.01 1.47
CA ILE A 308 -12.30 -14.69 1.17
C ILE A 308 -13.44 -13.92 1.85
N PRO A 309 -14.44 -13.41 1.12
CA PRO A 309 -14.47 -13.30 -0.34
C PRO A 309 -13.32 -12.42 -0.88
N GLU A 310 -12.90 -12.69 -2.12
CA GLU A 310 -11.85 -11.93 -2.81
C GLU A 310 -12.46 -10.61 -3.30
N GLN A 311 -12.31 -9.56 -2.50
CA GLN A 311 -12.87 -8.25 -2.78
C GLN A 311 -11.98 -7.15 -2.21
N ASP A 312 -11.92 -6.03 -2.93
CA ASP A 312 -11.02 -4.92 -2.59
C ASP A 312 -11.47 -4.16 -1.34
N ALA A 313 -12.77 -4.19 -1.02
CA ALA A 313 -13.34 -3.54 0.15
C ALA A 313 -14.35 -4.46 0.85
N VAL A 314 -14.29 -4.53 2.18
CA VAL A 314 -15.22 -5.31 3.00
C VAL A 314 -15.90 -4.38 4.00
N GLU A 315 -17.23 -4.48 4.12
CA GLU A 315 -17.96 -3.77 5.17
C GLU A 315 -17.57 -4.29 6.56
N ALA A 316 -17.43 -3.39 7.53
CA ALA A 316 -17.18 -3.75 8.92
C ALA A 316 -18.22 -4.75 9.43
N GLY A 317 -17.76 -5.84 10.06
CA GLY A 317 -18.60 -6.90 10.62
C GLY A 317 -18.98 -8.03 9.63
N ARG A 318 -18.54 -7.98 8.37
CA ARG A 318 -18.60 -9.14 7.47
C ARG A 318 -17.55 -10.18 7.88
N GLN A 319 -17.90 -11.45 7.76
CA GLN A 319 -16.92 -12.53 7.94
C GLN A 319 -15.95 -12.51 6.77
N ILE A 320 -14.67 -12.43 7.11
CA ILE A 320 -13.54 -12.50 6.20
C ILE A 320 -12.70 -13.71 6.57
N GLY A 321 -12.25 -14.42 5.54
CA GLY A 321 -11.26 -15.47 5.63
C GLY A 321 -9.98 -15.06 4.92
N LEU A 322 -8.88 -15.68 5.30
CA LEU A 322 -7.59 -15.58 4.64
C LEU A 322 -7.31 -16.93 3.96
N GLU A 323 -7.04 -16.93 2.67
CA GLU A 323 -6.58 -18.12 1.95
C GLU A 323 -5.10 -17.99 1.62
N ILE A 324 -4.32 -19.00 2.03
CA ILE A 324 -2.90 -19.12 1.71
C ILE A 324 -2.72 -20.34 0.83
N LYS A 325 -2.36 -20.13 -0.43
CA LYS A 325 -2.00 -21.21 -1.35
C LYS A 325 -0.49 -21.44 -1.26
N VAL A 326 -0.10 -22.60 -0.76
CA VAL A 326 1.30 -23.05 -0.67
C VAL A 326 1.58 -24.00 -1.83
N GLY A 327 2.39 -23.56 -2.79
CA GLY A 327 2.73 -24.29 -4.01
C GLY A 327 4.06 -25.05 -3.96
N ALA A 328 4.85 -24.86 -2.89
CA ALA A 328 6.07 -25.62 -2.61
C ALA A 328 6.15 -26.05 -1.15
N SER A 329 6.79 -27.19 -0.88
CA SER A 329 7.04 -27.64 0.49
C SER A 329 8.10 -26.76 1.15
N GLY A 330 7.96 -26.51 2.45
CA GLY A 330 8.85 -25.64 3.20
C GLY A 330 8.32 -25.36 4.59
N TYR A 331 8.72 -24.23 5.16
CA TYR A 331 8.32 -23.78 6.49
C TYR A 331 7.58 -22.45 6.38
N LEU A 332 6.27 -22.47 6.60
CA LEU A 332 5.40 -21.31 6.49
C LEU A 332 5.35 -20.57 7.82
N VAL A 333 5.62 -19.27 7.78
CA VAL A 333 5.35 -18.33 8.86
C VAL A 333 4.39 -17.28 8.34
N VAL A 334 3.29 -17.05 9.05
CA VAL A 334 2.35 -15.98 8.74
C VAL A 334 2.38 -15.01 9.92
N LEU A 335 2.59 -13.75 9.61
CA LEU A 335 2.71 -12.67 10.59
C LEU A 335 1.64 -11.61 10.27
N GLY A 336 0.97 -11.12 11.30
CA GLY A 336 0.10 -9.95 11.24
C GLY A 336 0.80 -8.72 11.83
N GLU A 337 0.46 -7.52 11.36
CA GLU A 337 0.85 -6.26 11.98
C GLU A 337 -0.40 -5.43 12.25
N VAL A 338 -0.55 -4.96 13.50
CA VAL A 338 -1.59 -4.02 13.95
C VAL A 338 -0.91 -2.95 14.79
N ASP A 339 -1.13 -1.66 14.50
CA ASP A 339 -0.55 -0.52 15.25
C ASP A 339 0.99 -0.60 15.45
N GLY A 340 1.72 -1.08 14.44
CA GLY A 340 3.18 -1.27 14.52
C GLY A 340 3.62 -2.41 15.45
N ARG A 341 2.69 -3.27 15.88
CA ARG A 341 2.97 -4.51 16.59
C ARG A 341 2.80 -5.70 15.66
N ILE A 342 3.85 -6.49 15.53
CA ILE A 342 3.85 -7.74 14.78
C ILE A 342 3.43 -8.89 15.72
N TYR A 343 2.56 -9.77 15.24
CA TYR A 343 2.14 -10.98 15.95
C TYR A 343 2.17 -12.20 15.03
N PRO A 344 2.47 -13.40 15.57
CA PRO A 344 2.45 -14.60 14.79
C PRO A 344 1.01 -15.06 14.58
N PHE A 345 0.66 -15.32 13.32
CA PHE A 345 -0.63 -15.84 12.90
C PHE A 345 -0.55 -17.34 12.60
N PHE A 346 0.58 -17.79 12.05
CA PHE A 346 0.90 -19.21 11.85
C PHE A 346 2.42 -19.42 11.98
N PRO A 347 2.88 -20.53 12.59
CA PRO A 347 2.08 -21.54 13.29
C PRO A 347 1.52 -21.02 14.62
N ALA A 348 0.32 -21.48 15.01
CA ALA A 348 -0.36 -21.04 16.23
C ALA A 348 0.46 -21.31 17.51
N SER A 349 1.30 -22.35 17.50
CA SER A 349 2.22 -22.67 18.60
C SER A 349 3.37 -21.69 18.76
N GLY A 350 3.66 -20.86 17.74
CA GLY A 350 4.86 -20.05 17.67
C GLY A 350 6.16 -20.87 17.61
N SER A 351 6.10 -22.15 17.24
CA SER A 351 7.26 -23.04 17.07
C SER A 351 7.53 -23.35 15.60
N ALA A 352 8.78 -23.23 15.16
CA ALA A 352 9.15 -23.55 13.78
C ALA A 352 9.00 -25.03 13.40
N THR A 353 8.93 -25.93 14.39
CA THR A 353 8.62 -27.35 14.16
C THR A 353 7.25 -27.53 13.51
N ASP A 354 6.32 -26.64 13.84
CA ASP A 354 4.93 -26.71 13.39
C ASP A 354 4.69 -25.82 12.17
N ALA A 355 5.73 -25.12 11.70
CA ALA A 355 5.72 -24.33 10.48
C ALA A 355 5.83 -25.21 9.22
N ALA A 356 6.20 -26.48 9.35
CA ALA A 356 6.39 -27.38 8.21
C ALA A 356 5.08 -27.57 7.43
N VAL A 357 5.11 -27.25 6.13
CA VAL A 357 3.95 -27.37 5.24
C VAL A 357 4.33 -28.03 3.92
N GLY A 358 3.46 -28.93 3.46
CA GLY A 358 3.48 -29.43 2.09
C GLY A 358 2.74 -28.49 1.12
N LYS A 359 2.59 -28.93 -0.14
CA LYS A 359 1.74 -28.20 -1.10
C LYS A 359 0.28 -28.32 -0.69
N LYS A 360 -0.34 -27.23 -0.25
CA LYS A 360 -1.74 -27.20 0.20
C LYS A 360 -2.32 -25.80 0.13
N THR A 361 -3.64 -25.72 0.19
CA THR A 361 -4.34 -24.46 0.49
C THR A 361 -4.73 -24.47 1.96
N ILE A 362 -4.39 -23.41 2.67
CA ILE A 362 -4.74 -23.19 4.08
C ILE A 362 -5.77 -22.07 4.12
N ARG A 363 -6.84 -22.24 4.89
CA ARG A 363 -7.85 -21.20 5.10
C ARG A 363 -7.89 -20.86 6.57
N PHE A 364 -7.85 -19.56 6.86
CA PHE A 364 -8.00 -19.05 8.20
C PHE A 364 -9.27 -18.19 8.29
N PRO A 365 -9.92 -18.16 9.46
CA PRO A 365 -9.68 -19.08 10.58
C PRO A 365 -10.18 -20.50 10.25
N GLU A 366 -9.63 -21.52 10.90
CA GLU A 366 -10.12 -22.89 10.77
C GLU A 366 -11.39 -23.05 11.65
N GLY A 367 -12.55 -23.40 11.07
CA GLY A 367 -13.80 -23.58 11.81
C GLY A 367 -14.79 -22.40 11.70
N GLU A 368 -15.66 -22.20 12.71
CA GLU A 368 -16.65 -21.09 12.77
C GLU A 368 -16.10 -19.78 13.33
N GLU A 369 -14.81 -19.75 13.66
CA GLU A 369 -14.14 -18.54 14.16
C GLU A 369 -14.14 -17.43 13.09
N ARG A 370 -13.86 -16.19 13.51
CA ARG A 370 -13.85 -15.03 12.62
C ARG A 370 -12.53 -14.30 12.76
N LEU A 371 -11.97 -13.87 11.62
CA LEU A 371 -10.87 -12.92 11.59
C LEU A 371 -11.44 -11.52 11.79
N PHE A 372 -11.03 -10.86 12.87
CA PHE A 372 -11.34 -9.46 13.14
C PHE A 372 -10.06 -8.63 12.96
N PHE A 373 -10.09 -7.71 12.00
CA PHE A 373 -9.14 -6.61 11.89
C PHE A 373 -9.82 -5.41 12.55
N ASP A 374 -9.50 -5.13 13.82
CA ASP A 374 -10.23 -4.18 14.67
C ASP A 374 -9.42 -2.93 15.06
N GLY A 375 -8.21 -2.77 14.49
CA GLY A 375 -7.34 -1.61 14.68
C GLY A 375 -7.59 -0.48 13.69
N PHE A 376 -7.36 0.76 14.13
CA PHE A 376 -7.24 1.91 13.25
C PHE A 376 -5.89 1.87 12.51
N GLY A 377 -5.90 1.59 11.21
CA GLY A 377 -4.67 1.55 10.42
C GLY A 377 -4.73 0.57 9.27
N ALA A 378 -3.59 0.40 8.60
CA ALA A 378 -3.42 -0.73 7.71
C ALA A 378 -2.92 -1.92 8.51
N ASP A 379 -3.76 -2.95 8.56
CA ASP A 379 -3.35 -4.25 9.04
C ASP A 379 -2.64 -4.97 7.89
N HIS A 380 -1.42 -5.44 8.16
CA HIS A 380 -0.65 -6.18 7.18
C HIS A 380 -0.63 -7.64 7.57
N VAL A 381 -1.01 -8.52 6.65
CA VAL A 381 -0.75 -9.95 6.77
C VAL A 381 0.35 -10.32 5.78
N LYS A 382 1.44 -10.89 6.28
CA LYS A 382 2.53 -11.38 5.44
C LYS A 382 2.75 -12.86 5.69
N ALA A 383 2.67 -13.63 4.61
CA ALA A 383 2.98 -15.03 4.57
C ALA A 383 4.39 -15.22 3.98
N MET A 384 5.25 -15.95 4.68
CA MET A 384 6.64 -16.21 4.33
C MET A 384 6.89 -17.72 4.28
N LEU A 385 7.34 -18.24 3.15
CA LEU A 385 7.69 -19.65 2.97
C LEU A 385 9.21 -19.80 2.89
N PHE A 386 9.81 -20.33 3.96
CA PHE A 386 11.24 -20.60 4.06
C PHE A 386 11.59 -22.00 3.55
N SER A 387 12.81 -22.16 3.05
CA SER A 387 13.36 -23.48 2.68
C SER A 387 13.87 -24.28 3.90
N SER A 388 14.11 -23.62 5.04
CA SER A 388 14.64 -24.26 6.25
C SER A 388 13.88 -23.92 7.54
N ALA A 389 13.83 -24.89 8.47
CA ALA A 389 13.26 -24.72 9.80
C ALA A 389 14.00 -23.68 10.63
N ALA A 390 15.33 -23.61 10.47
CA ALA A 390 16.18 -22.68 11.20
C ALA A 390 15.85 -21.22 10.88
N SER A 391 15.58 -20.90 9.61
CA SER A 391 15.17 -19.55 9.20
C SER A 391 13.80 -19.18 9.76
N ALA A 392 12.83 -20.11 9.73
CA ALA A 392 11.52 -19.91 10.34
C ALA A 392 11.62 -19.71 11.87
N ALA A 393 12.48 -20.48 12.55
CA ALA A 393 12.72 -20.37 13.99
C ALA A 393 13.31 -19.01 14.37
N ALA A 394 14.29 -18.53 13.60
CA ALA A 394 14.92 -17.23 13.85
C ALA A 394 13.90 -16.09 13.84
N VAL A 395 12.95 -16.10 12.89
CA VAL A 395 11.86 -15.12 12.81
C VAL A 395 10.93 -15.21 14.03
N LEU A 396 10.50 -16.41 14.43
CA LEU A 396 9.60 -16.60 15.56
C LEU A 396 10.27 -16.25 16.90
N ASP A 397 11.54 -16.58 17.08
CA ASP A 397 12.31 -16.27 18.29
C ASP A 397 12.61 -14.77 18.41
N ALA A 398 12.91 -14.12 17.29
CA ALA A 398 13.05 -12.67 17.23
C ALA A 398 11.78 -11.95 17.68
N LEU A 399 10.63 -12.43 17.21
CA LEU A 399 9.33 -11.88 17.58
C LEU A 399 9.01 -12.04 19.07
N LYS A 400 9.37 -13.20 19.65
CA LYS A 400 9.24 -13.44 21.10
C LYS A 400 10.12 -12.49 21.90
N LYS A 401 11.37 -12.29 21.48
CA LYS A 401 12.33 -11.39 22.15
C LYS A 401 11.92 -9.92 22.08
N SER A 402 11.33 -9.48 20.98
CA SER A 402 10.87 -8.11 20.79
C SER A 402 9.49 -7.82 21.40
N ASN A 403 8.82 -8.83 21.97
CA ASN A 403 7.43 -8.74 22.44
C ASN A 403 6.50 -8.11 21.38
N GLY A 404 6.76 -8.44 20.11
CA GLY A 404 6.00 -7.93 18.96
C GLY A 404 6.22 -6.46 18.59
N GLN A 405 7.11 -5.70 19.24
CA GLN A 405 7.34 -4.28 18.86
C GLN A 405 8.27 -4.17 17.65
N ALA A 406 7.82 -3.50 16.58
CA ALA A 406 8.59 -3.34 15.34
C ALA A 406 9.98 -2.69 15.55
N ARG A 407 10.08 -1.72 16.46
CA ARG A 407 11.33 -1.01 16.80
C ARG A 407 12.37 -1.84 17.56
N ASP A 408 11.95 -2.93 18.19
CA ASP A 408 12.84 -3.82 18.95
C ASP A 408 13.38 -4.97 18.06
N LEU A 409 12.94 -5.02 16.79
CA LEU A 409 13.34 -6.01 15.76
C LEU A 409 14.74 -5.78 15.19
N THR A 410 15.31 -4.59 15.39
CA THR A 410 16.68 -4.22 14.95
C THR A 410 17.76 -5.12 15.56
N LEU A 411 17.45 -5.83 16.66
CA LEU A 411 18.37 -6.74 17.36
C LEU A 411 18.39 -8.18 16.82
N ALA A 412 17.51 -8.53 15.86
CA ALA A 412 17.31 -9.90 15.42
C ALA A 412 18.09 -10.26 14.15
N ARG A 413 19.41 -10.49 14.24
CA ARG A 413 20.23 -10.99 13.14
C ARG A 413 19.97 -12.48 12.89
N ALA A 414 19.17 -12.85 11.90
CA ALA A 414 19.25 -14.16 11.23
C ALA A 414 18.10 -14.37 10.26
N VAL A 415 18.31 -14.08 8.97
CA VAL A 415 17.67 -14.86 7.91
C VAL A 415 18.70 -15.06 6.79
N ASN A 416 19.32 -16.25 6.74
CA ASN A 416 20.27 -16.64 5.69
C ASN A 416 19.58 -17.15 4.41
N ASP A 417 18.25 -17.17 4.40
CA ASP A 417 17.41 -17.71 3.32
C ASP A 417 16.35 -16.67 2.95
N ALA A 418 16.21 -16.31 1.68
CA ALA A 418 15.13 -15.43 1.25
C ALA A 418 13.84 -16.24 1.13
N PRO A 419 12.83 -16.03 2.01
CA PRO A 419 11.56 -16.71 1.86
C PRO A 419 10.89 -16.26 0.57
N PHE A 420 10.05 -17.12 -0.01
CA PHE A 420 9.00 -16.62 -0.90
C PHE A 420 7.96 -15.91 -0.05
N THR A 421 7.53 -14.72 -0.46
CA THR A 421 6.61 -13.91 0.33
C THR A 421 5.33 -13.60 -0.42
N ALA A 422 4.19 -13.71 0.24
CA ALA A 422 2.95 -13.12 -0.21
C ALA A 422 2.47 -12.15 0.87
N ARG A 423 2.07 -10.94 0.46
CA ARG A 423 1.60 -9.91 1.38
C ARG A 423 0.21 -9.48 0.98
N LEU A 424 -0.61 -9.26 1.99
CA LEU A 424 -1.92 -8.65 1.89
C LEU A 424 -1.90 -7.43 2.80
N SER A 425 -2.05 -6.25 2.21
CA SER A 425 -2.32 -5.03 2.95
C SER A 425 -3.83 -4.85 3.03
N MET A 426 -4.35 -4.70 4.23
CA MET A 426 -5.75 -4.39 4.48
C MET A 426 -5.81 -3.04 5.17
N ALA A 427 -6.28 -2.02 4.47
CA ALA A 427 -6.60 -0.77 5.12
C ALA A 427 -7.99 -0.90 5.75
N VAL A 428 -8.07 -0.83 7.07
CA VAL A 428 -9.34 -0.56 7.73
C VAL A 428 -9.57 0.94 7.57
N SER A 429 -10.26 1.31 6.48
CA SER A 429 -10.52 2.73 6.18
C SER A 429 -11.40 3.34 7.27
N ASP A 430 -10.94 4.42 7.87
CA ASP A 430 -11.74 5.29 8.72
C ASP A 430 -13.05 5.64 8.04
N SER A 431 -14.17 5.40 8.75
CA SER A 431 -15.38 6.24 8.73
C SER A 431 -16.55 5.60 9.49
N LEU A 432 -16.48 4.31 9.84
CA LEU A 432 -17.68 3.54 10.13
C LEU A 432 -17.56 2.81 11.48
N VAL A 433 -18.16 3.39 12.52
CA VAL A 433 -18.44 2.65 13.76
C VAL A 433 -19.54 1.63 13.43
N GLY A 434 -19.13 0.39 13.18
CA GLY A 434 -20.01 -0.67 12.71
C GLY A 434 -20.80 -0.30 11.45
N GLY A 435 -20.36 0.65 10.63
CA GLY A 435 -21.11 1.21 9.49
C GLY A 435 -21.78 2.57 9.67
N LEU A 436 -21.56 3.28 10.78
CA LEU A 436 -22.13 4.61 11.05
C LEU A 436 -21.12 5.73 10.84
N ARG A 437 -21.50 6.76 10.07
CA ARG A 437 -20.80 8.04 10.06
C ARG A 437 -21.21 8.87 11.27
N LEU A 438 -20.21 9.45 11.93
CA LEU A 438 -20.42 10.36 13.06
C LEU A 438 -20.36 11.82 12.56
N LYS A 439 -21.35 12.62 12.94
CA LYS A 439 -21.37 14.08 12.77
C LYS A 439 -20.50 14.78 13.81
N ASP A 440 -20.53 14.27 15.04
CA ASP A 440 -19.77 14.81 16.18
C ASP A 440 -19.31 13.67 17.10
N LEU A 441 -18.08 13.20 16.87
CA LEU A 441 -17.45 12.18 17.69
C LEU A 441 -17.21 12.64 19.14
N ASP A 442 -16.80 13.90 19.32
CA ASP A 442 -16.46 14.43 20.65
C ASP A 442 -17.71 14.61 21.49
N GLY A 443 -18.83 14.99 20.87
CA GLY A 443 -20.15 15.01 21.46
C GLY A 443 -20.63 13.62 21.86
N LEU A 444 -20.50 12.63 20.97
CA LEU A 444 -20.93 11.25 21.25
C LEU A 444 -20.13 10.64 22.40
N TYR A 445 -18.81 10.82 22.37
CA TYR A 445 -17.92 10.41 23.45
C TYR A 445 -18.37 11.02 24.77
N ARG A 446 -18.58 12.34 24.83
CA ARG A 446 -18.97 13.05 26.07
C ARG A 446 -20.30 12.57 26.60
N LYS A 447 -21.29 12.31 25.73
CA LYS A 447 -22.59 11.77 26.13
C LYS A 447 -22.46 10.36 26.69
N ILE A 448 -21.80 9.45 26.00
CA ILE A 448 -21.76 8.03 26.42
C ILE A 448 -20.77 7.80 27.58
N ALA A 449 -19.56 8.36 27.51
CA ALA A 449 -18.53 8.16 28.53
C ALA A 449 -18.69 9.08 29.75
N GLY A 450 -19.30 10.26 29.57
CA GLY A 450 -19.52 11.24 30.64
C GLY A 450 -20.96 11.32 31.15
N GLY A 451 -21.91 10.62 30.52
CA GLY A 451 -23.31 10.65 30.89
C GLY A 451 -23.63 9.77 32.10
N THR A 452 -24.52 10.26 32.96
CA THR A 452 -25.01 9.55 34.16
C THR A 452 -26.44 9.05 33.99
N GLY A 453 -27.01 9.18 32.79
CA GLY A 453 -28.37 8.74 32.49
C GLY A 453 -28.46 7.23 32.28
N PRO A 454 -29.69 6.68 32.29
CA PRO A 454 -29.90 5.23 32.16
C PRO A 454 -29.45 4.70 30.80
N VAL A 455 -29.61 5.47 29.72
CA VAL A 455 -29.22 5.07 28.35
C VAL A 455 -27.70 4.99 28.24
N GLU A 456 -27.02 6.03 28.72
CA GLU A 456 -25.57 6.16 28.67
C GLU A 456 -24.91 5.08 29.54
N GLY A 457 -25.45 4.83 30.74
CA GLY A 457 -25.00 3.74 31.61
C GLY A 457 -25.17 2.35 30.99
N ALA A 458 -26.29 2.10 30.30
CA ALA A 458 -26.52 0.84 29.59
C ALA A 458 -25.52 0.65 28.43
N LEU A 459 -25.26 1.69 27.64
CA LEU A 459 -24.27 1.66 26.57
C LEU A 459 -22.86 1.45 27.11
N LEU A 460 -22.47 2.15 28.19
CA LEU A 460 -21.16 1.98 28.81
C LEU A 460 -20.97 0.55 29.34
N LYS A 461 -22.03 -0.09 29.85
CA LYS A 461 -22.01 -1.51 30.24
C LYS A 461 -21.77 -2.43 29.03
N LYS A 462 -22.37 -2.13 27.88
CA LYS A 462 -22.12 -2.86 26.62
C LYS A 462 -20.69 -2.66 26.12
N LEU A 463 -20.14 -1.45 26.18
CA LEU A 463 -18.72 -1.17 25.88
C LEU A 463 -17.78 -1.92 26.83
N SER A 464 -18.11 -1.95 28.12
CA SER A 464 -17.36 -2.71 29.13
C SER A 464 -17.34 -4.21 28.80
N ALA A 465 -18.48 -4.79 28.44
CA ALA A 465 -18.55 -6.19 28.01
C ALA A 465 -17.71 -6.45 26.75
N ALA A 466 -17.77 -5.54 25.77
CA ALA A 466 -16.98 -5.61 24.54
C ALA A 466 -15.48 -5.42 24.75
N SER A 467 -15.05 -4.86 25.89
CA SER A 467 -13.63 -4.69 26.21
C SER A 467 -12.91 -5.99 26.60
N ASN A 468 -13.66 -7.09 26.80
CA ASN A 468 -13.07 -8.38 27.14
C ASN A 468 -12.15 -8.86 26.01
N GLY A 469 -10.89 -9.17 26.32
CA GLY A 469 -9.88 -9.47 25.29
C GLY A 469 -9.19 -8.26 24.65
N TYR A 470 -9.62 -7.02 24.93
CA TYR A 470 -8.99 -5.79 24.44
C TYR A 470 -8.34 -4.99 25.60
N PRO A 471 -7.03 -5.16 25.87
CA PRO A 471 -6.37 -4.57 27.05
C PRO A 471 -6.45 -3.04 27.12
N ARG A 472 -6.30 -2.35 25.99
CA ARG A 472 -6.45 -0.88 25.92
C ARG A 472 -7.88 -0.45 26.26
N GLY A 473 -8.88 -1.17 25.76
CA GLY A 473 -10.28 -0.94 26.08
C GLY A 473 -10.59 -1.13 27.56
N ARG A 474 -10.08 -2.20 28.18
CA ARG A 474 -10.23 -2.43 29.64
C ARG A 474 -9.66 -1.27 30.46
N THR A 475 -8.46 -0.82 30.14
CA THR A 475 -7.84 0.34 30.80
C THR A 475 -8.67 1.60 30.58
N TRP A 476 -9.17 1.82 29.37
CA TRP A 476 -10.04 2.96 29.05
C TRP A 476 -11.32 2.92 29.91
N VAL A 477 -12.08 1.82 29.90
CA VAL A 477 -13.33 1.66 30.69
C VAL A 477 -13.09 1.82 32.19
N ALA A 478 -11.97 1.32 32.73
CA ALA A 478 -11.64 1.50 34.13
C ALA A 478 -11.36 2.97 34.49
N SER A 479 -10.81 3.73 33.54
CA SER A 479 -10.41 5.13 33.75
C SER A 479 -11.49 6.16 33.39
N THR A 480 -12.44 5.83 32.51
CA THR A 480 -13.41 6.79 31.95
C THR A 480 -14.25 7.47 33.01
N SER A 481 -14.69 6.73 34.03
CA SER A 481 -15.46 7.29 35.15
C SER A 481 -14.70 8.33 35.99
N THR A 482 -13.36 8.40 35.86
CA THR A 482 -12.49 9.28 36.65
C THR A 482 -11.82 10.40 35.84
N LYS A 483 -11.93 10.37 34.50
CA LYS A 483 -11.28 11.34 33.62
C LYS A 483 -12.06 12.66 33.57
N LYS A 484 -11.38 13.77 33.83
CA LYS A 484 -11.91 15.14 33.69
C LYS A 484 -11.22 15.84 32.51
N GLY A 485 -11.99 16.54 31.67
CA GLY A 485 -11.46 17.33 30.54
C GLY A 485 -11.94 16.83 29.16
N ALA A 486 -11.44 17.47 28.09
CA ALA A 486 -11.73 17.05 26.72
C ALA A 486 -11.07 15.70 26.40
N PRO A 487 -11.71 14.83 25.59
CA PRO A 487 -11.14 13.54 25.21
C PRO A 487 -9.81 13.73 24.48
N THR A 488 -8.78 13.02 24.94
CA THR A 488 -7.52 12.92 24.20
C THR A 488 -7.71 12.08 22.94
N ARG A 489 -6.76 12.15 22.00
CA ARG A 489 -6.79 11.30 20.81
C ARG A 489 -6.91 9.81 21.15
N ALA A 490 -6.13 9.35 22.13
CA ALA A 490 -6.18 7.95 22.59
C ALA A 490 -7.53 7.57 23.21
N ASP A 491 -8.22 8.53 23.85
CA ASP A 491 -9.58 8.30 24.37
C ASP A 491 -10.59 8.11 23.24
N LYS A 492 -10.47 8.89 22.17
CA LYS A 492 -11.34 8.80 21.00
C LYS A 492 -11.14 7.48 20.26
N GLU A 493 -9.89 7.08 20.05
CA GLU A 493 -9.53 5.81 19.41
C GLU A 493 -10.06 4.62 20.22
N ALA A 494 -9.82 4.59 21.54
CA ALA A 494 -10.30 3.51 22.39
C ALA A 494 -11.84 3.45 22.45
N PHE A 495 -12.51 4.60 22.55
CA PHE A 495 -13.96 4.69 22.52
C PHE A 495 -14.54 4.17 21.21
N LEU A 496 -13.99 4.60 20.07
CA LEU A 496 -14.44 4.17 18.75
C LEU A 496 -14.27 2.66 18.55
N SER A 497 -13.11 2.10 18.91
CA SER A 497 -12.87 0.65 18.82
C SER A 497 -13.88 -0.13 19.66
N LEU A 498 -14.13 0.30 20.91
CA LEU A 498 -15.09 -0.37 21.78
C LEU A 498 -16.53 -0.25 21.28
N LEU A 499 -16.92 0.92 20.75
CA LEU A 499 -18.24 1.11 20.19
C LEU A 499 -18.44 0.26 18.94
N ASN A 500 -17.41 0.15 18.10
CA ASN A 500 -17.41 -0.72 16.94
C ASN A 500 -17.56 -2.20 17.32
N LEU A 501 -16.82 -2.66 18.34
CA LEU A 501 -16.92 -4.02 18.88
C LEU A 501 -18.32 -4.28 19.46
N ALA A 502 -18.84 -3.34 20.26
CA ALA A 502 -20.14 -3.49 20.90
C ALA A 502 -21.30 -3.56 19.89
N ILE A 503 -21.26 -2.76 18.81
CA ILE A 503 -22.26 -2.81 17.73
C ILE A 503 -22.28 -4.16 17.00
N GLN A 504 -21.12 -4.83 16.91
CA GLN A 504 -20.99 -6.12 16.21
C GLN A 504 -21.32 -7.33 17.09
N TYR A 505 -21.11 -7.21 18.40
CA TYR A 505 -21.13 -8.34 19.32
C TYR A 505 -22.55 -8.71 19.79
N ASP A 506 -23.31 -7.73 20.25
CA ASP A 506 -24.64 -7.94 20.83
C ASP A 506 -25.55 -6.73 20.54
N SER A 507 -26.85 -6.86 20.79
CA SER A 507 -27.74 -5.72 20.74
C SER A 507 -27.31 -4.68 21.78
N LEU A 508 -27.22 -3.42 21.35
CA LEU A 508 -27.00 -2.28 22.24
C LEU A 508 -28.25 -1.93 23.05
N TYR A 509 -29.41 -2.48 22.67
CA TYR A 509 -30.67 -2.19 23.32
C TYR A 509 -30.75 -2.74 24.74
N ASP A 510 -31.31 -1.93 25.63
CA ASP A 510 -31.70 -2.30 26.98
C ASP A 510 -33.13 -1.80 27.23
N GLU A 511 -34.07 -2.71 27.45
CA GLU A 511 -35.50 -2.38 27.57
C GLU A 511 -35.75 -1.39 28.71
N GLY A 512 -35.13 -1.63 29.89
CA GLY A 512 -35.32 -0.79 31.07
C GLY A 512 -34.79 0.63 30.92
N SER A 513 -33.80 0.83 30.04
CA SER A 513 -33.15 2.12 29.85
C SER A 513 -33.62 2.88 28.60
N MET A 514 -34.05 2.16 27.56
CA MET A 514 -34.28 2.71 26.22
C MET A 514 -35.72 2.54 25.70
N GLY A 515 -36.58 1.76 26.35
CA GLY A 515 -37.85 1.28 25.78
C GLY A 515 -38.75 2.35 25.14
N GLU A 516 -39.07 3.43 25.86
CA GLU A 516 -39.91 4.53 25.33
C GLU A 516 -39.13 5.54 24.47
N LYS A 517 -37.79 5.48 24.50
CA LYS A 517 -36.91 6.43 23.81
C LYS A 517 -36.60 6.05 22.37
N VAL A 518 -36.94 4.83 21.97
CA VAL A 518 -36.74 4.33 20.60
C VAL A 518 -38.08 3.99 19.92
N SER A 519 -38.08 4.10 18.61
CA SER A 519 -39.27 3.93 17.78
C SER A 519 -39.83 2.52 17.88
N LYS A 520 -41.13 2.39 17.61
CA LYS A 520 -41.80 1.09 17.52
C LYS A 520 -41.11 0.17 16.49
N ARG A 521 -40.58 0.75 15.40
CA ARG A 521 -39.84 0.01 14.37
C ARG A 521 -38.61 -0.68 14.94
N VAL A 522 -37.75 0.03 15.66
CA VAL A 522 -36.55 -0.54 16.30
C VAL A 522 -36.93 -1.66 17.27
N ARG A 523 -37.96 -1.44 18.09
CA ARG A 523 -38.49 -2.46 19.02
C ARG A 523 -39.06 -3.69 18.32
N ASP A 524 -39.71 -3.53 17.18
CA ASP A 524 -40.23 -4.65 16.41
C ASP A 524 -39.11 -5.42 15.68
N ASP A 525 -38.04 -4.74 15.25
CA ASP A 525 -36.85 -5.39 14.68
C ASP A 525 -36.06 -6.17 15.74
N LEU A 526 -36.00 -5.68 16.98
CA LEU A 526 -35.43 -6.40 18.14
C LEU A 526 -36.10 -7.75 18.40
N LYS A 527 -37.43 -7.82 18.31
CA LYS A 527 -38.20 -9.07 18.52
C LYS A 527 -37.80 -10.18 17.54
N LYS A 528 -37.26 -9.82 16.37
CA LYS A 528 -36.80 -10.76 15.35
C LYS A 528 -35.45 -11.41 15.69
N LYS A 529 -34.82 -11.03 16.82
CA LYS A 529 -33.51 -11.52 17.28
C LYS A 529 -32.45 -11.48 16.16
N PRO A 530 -32.21 -10.29 15.59
CA PRO A 530 -31.37 -10.17 14.41
C PRO A 530 -29.93 -10.60 14.72
N LYS A 531 -29.26 -11.17 13.71
CA LYS A 531 -27.86 -11.58 13.75
C LYS A 531 -27.12 -11.05 12.52
N GLY A 532 -25.79 -10.96 12.61
CA GLY A 532 -24.95 -10.49 11.52
C GLY A 532 -25.36 -9.09 11.05
N GLU A 533 -25.56 -8.93 9.74
CA GLU A 533 -25.93 -7.65 9.13
C GLU A 533 -27.19 -7.02 9.71
N LYS A 534 -28.21 -7.84 10.01
CA LYS A 534 -29.47 -7.32 10.60
C LYS A 534 -29.25 -6.76 12.01
N LEU A 535 -28.28 -7.31 12.77
CA LEU A 535 -27.93 -6.81 14.10
C LEU A 535 -27.19 -5.49 14.00
N LEU A 536 -26.30 -5.37 13.01
CA LEU A 536 -25.63 -4.11 12.69
C LEU A 536 -26.66 -3.03 12.38
N THR A 537 -27.53 -3.25 11.38
CA THR A 537 -28.57 -2.29 10.99
C THR A 537 -29.45 -1.88 12.18
N LEU A 538 -29.80 -2.83 13.06
CA LEU A 538 -30.54 -2.53 14.29
C LEU A 538 -29.76 -1.58 15.22
N ASN A 539 -28.52 -1.91 15.53
CA ASN A 539 -27.68 -1.11 16.43
C ASN A 539 -27.37 0.28 15.84
N ARG A 540 -27.27 0.39 14.50
CA ARG A 540 -27.18 1.66 13.77
C ARG A 540 -28.41 2.53 13.95
N ALA A 541 -29.59 1.95 13.74
CA ALA A 541 -30.86 2.64 13.94
C ALA A 541 -31.03 3.11 15.38
N LEU A 542 -30.65 2.28 16.35
CA LEU A 542 -30.69 2.62 17.77
C LEU A 542 -29.80 3.82 18.10
N LEU A 543 -28.54 3.82 17.64
CA LEU A 543 -27.63 4.96 17.90
C LEU A 543 -28.08 6.24 17.18
N ALA A 544 -28.63 6.14 15.96
CA ALA A 544 -29.15 7.29 15.24
C ALA A 544 -30.39 7.92 15.91
N GLU A 545 -31.26 7.10 16.51
CA GLU A 545 -32.43 7.59 17.24
C GLU A 545 -32.05 8.19 18.61
N LEU A 546 -31.07 7.62 19.31
CA LEU A 546 -30.64 8.10 20.62
C LEU A 546 -29.73 9.33 20.54
N PHE A 547 -28.93 9.45 19.47
CA PHE A 547 -27.92 10.50 19.30
C PHE A 547 -27.99 11.16 17.90
N PRO A 548 -29.13 11.77 17.52
CA PRO A 548 -29.37 12.26 16.16
C PRO A 548 -28.45 13.42 15.74
N GLU A 549 -27.90 14.16 16.71
CA GLU A 549 -26.97 15.26 16.47
C GLU A 549 -25.53 14.76 16.27
N GLU A 550 -25.19 13.61 16.85
CA GLU A 550 -23.85 13.03 16.79
C GLU A 550 -23.69 11.97 15.71
N VAL A 551 -24.79 11.32 15.31
CA VAL A 551 -24.82 10.20 14.37
C VAL A 551 -25.55 10.60 13.11
N ASN A 552 -25.07 10.16 11.94
CA ASN A 552 -25.78 10.40 10.69
C ASN A 552 -26.99 9.46 10.54
N PRO A 553 -28.23 9.97 10.56
CA PRO A 553 -29.43 9.15 10.50
C PRO A 553 -29.69 8.50 9.13
N ASP A 554 -28.99 8.92 8.08
CA ASP A 554 -29.14 8.32 6.74
C ASP A 554 -28.46 6.94 6.65
N ASP A 555 -27.45 6.68 7.49
CA ASP A 555 -26.77 5.37 7.58
C ASP A 555 -27.60 4.32 8.30
N ALA A 556 -28.58 4.75 9.11
CA ALA A 556 -29.56 3.88 9.75
C ALA A 556 -30.68 3.43 8.80
N ARG A 557 -30.86 4.13 7.66
CA ARG A 557 -32.03 3.97 6.78
C ARG A 557 -31.72 3.34 5.43
N ASN A 558 -30.50 3.48 4.92
CA ASN A 558 -30.15 3.17 3.52
C ASN A 558 -29.13 2.02 3.31
N ARG A 559 -28.92 1.13 4.30
CA ARG A 559 -28.09 -0.08 4.12
C ARG A 559 -28.70 -1.32 4.76
#